data_AF-A0A8J7TXG4-F1
#
_entry.id   AF-A0A8J7TXG4-F1
#
_cell.length_a   1.000
_cell.length_b   1.000
_cell.length_c   1.000
_cell.angle_alpha   90.00
_cell.angle_beta   90.00
_cell.angle_gamma   90.00
#
_symmetry.space_group_name_H-M   'P 1'
#
loop_
_entity.id
_entity.type
_entity.pdbx_description
1 polymer ?
#
loop_
_entity_poly.entity_id
_entity_poly.type
_entity_poly.pdbx_seq_one_letter_code
_entity_poly.pdbx_strand_id
1 'polypeptide(L)'
;PPGRPRSLVKTAGSVTIRRVEPLGIVIDTNVFVSALRSRRGASFRLLELVGTGRFEIELSVPLALEYESVGRRMLPDTPLTEADFEAILDYVCQSARHRHVYYTWRPFLTDPGDDMVLELAVAAGGATIVTFNRDDFQGAERFGVRVCTPQAFLNEIGQGQA
;
A
#
# COMPACT_ATOMS: atom_id res chain seq x y z
N PRO A 1 -0.35 -13.64 -17.93
CA PRO A 1 -1.27 -12.95 -16.97
C PRO A 1 -2.15 -11.93 -17.70
N PRO A 2 -3.39 -11.66 -17.24
CA PRO A 2 -4.31 -10.77 -17.94
C PRO A 2 -3.66 -9.39 -18.18
N GLY A 3 -3.90 -8.84 -19.37
CA GLY A 3 -3.09 -7.76 -19.95
C GLY A 3 -3.10 -6.47 -19.13
N ARG A 4 -1.91 -6.01 -18.73
CA ARG A 4 -1.72 -4.71 -18.07
C ARG A 4 -2.20 -3.55 -18.97
N PRO A 5 -2.77 -2.48 -18.39
CA PRO A 5 -3.22 -1.31 -19.15
C PRO A 5 -2.06 -0.63 -19.91
N ARG A 6 -2.34 -0.18 -21.13
CA ARG A 6 -1.40 0.53 -22.03
C ARG A 6 -1.91 1.93 -22.28
N SER A 7 -1.03 2.93 -22.26
CA SER A 7 -1.37 4.29 -22.70
C SER A 7 -0.61 4.64 -23.98
N LEU A 8 -1.25 5.44 -24.82
CA LEU A 8 -0.69 5.92 -26.08
C LEU A 8 -0.17 7.34 -25.86
N VAL A 9 1.13 7.54 -26.07
CA VAL A 9 1.72 8.89 -26.12
C VAL A 9 2.10 9.18 -27.56
N LYS A 10 1.58 10.29 -28.10
CA LYS A 10 1.97 10.84 -29.40
C LYS A 10 3.11 11.83 -29.16
N THR A 11 4.29 11.54 -29.68
CA THR A 11 5.36 12.52 -29.86
C THR A 11 5.54 12.71 -31.36
N ALA A 12 5.89 13.91 -31.81
CA ALA A 12 5.97 14.27 -33.23
C ALA A 12 6.62 13.15 -34.06
N GLY A 13 5.82 12.47 -34.88
CA GLY A 13 6.25 11.42 -35.81
C GLY A 13 6.21 9.96 -35.33
N SER A 14 5.94 9.64 -34.05
CA SER A 14 5.83 8.24 -33.61
C SER A 14 4.84 8.02 -32.46
N VAL A 15 4.08 6.91 -32.52
CA VAL A 15 3.23 6.43 -31.43
C VAL A 15 4.03 5.42 -30.63
N THR A 16 4.44 5.77 -29.42
CA THR A 16 5.06 4.81 -28.49
C THR A 16 3.98 4.29 -27.56
N ILE A 17 3.75 2.97 -27.58
CA ILE A 17 2.96 2.30 -26.55
C ILE A 17 3.85 2.20 -25.31
N ARG A 18 3.62 3.07 -24.31
CA ARG A 18 4.26 2.89 -23.00
C ARG A 18 3.37 1.97 -22.16
N ARG A 19 4.02 0.99 -21.52
CA ARG A 19 3.40 0.22 -20.44
C ARG A 19 3.11 1.21 -19.33
N VAL A 20 1.83 1.39 -18.98
CA VAL A 20 1.49 2.10 -17.75
C VAL A 20 1.79 1.11 -16.65
N GLU A 21 2.84 1.34 -15.89
CA GLU A 21 3.06 0.53 -14.71
C GLU A 21 1.93 0.80 -13.71
N PRO A 22 1.38 -0.24 -13.08
CA PRO A 22 0.32 -0.06 -12.10
C PRO A 22 0.81 0.83 -10.96
N LEU A 23 -0.10 1.65 -10.43
CA LEU A 23 0.15 2.51 -9.27
C LEU A 23 0.72 1.67 -8.12
N GLY A 24 1.93 2.00 -7.67
CA GLY A 24 2.53 1.41 -6.48
C GLY A 24 1.97 2.07 -5.23
N ILE A 25 1.57 1.28 -4.25
CA ILE A 25 1.12 1.79 -2.96
C ILE A 25 1.84 1.12 -1.80
N VAL A 26 2.06 1.88 -0.73
CA VAL A 26 2.38 1.33 0.58
C VAL A 26 1.11 1.40 1.41
N ILE A 27 0.63 0.25 1.86
CA ILE A 27 -0.46 0.21 2.83
C ILE A 27 0.17 0.46 4.20
N ASP A 28 -0.41 1.34 4.99
CA ASP A 28 0.02 1.55 6.36
C ASP A 28 -0.54 0.45 7.29
N THR A 29 0.15 0.18 8.40
CA THR A 29 -0.23 -0.84 9.38
C THR A 29 -1.64 -0.60 9.94
N ASN A 30 -2.01 0.66 10.19
CA ASN A 30 -3.37 0.99 10.67
C ASN A 30 -4.47 0.65 9.66
N VAL A 31 -4.18 0.74 8.36
CA VAL A 31 -5.10 0.38 7.26
C VAL A 31 -5.17 -1.14 7.16
N PHE A 32 -4.03 -1.83 7.18
CA PHE A 32 -3.98 -3.29 7.17
C PHE A 32 -4.81 -3.89 8.32
N VAL A 33 -4.57 -3.43 9.55
CA VAL A 33 -5.31 -3.91 10.74
C VAL A 33 -6.80 -3.58 10.65
N SER A 34 -7.16 -2.39 10.17
CA SER A 34 -8.55 -2.00 9.99
C SER A 34 -9.29 -2.88 8.98
N ALA A 35 -8.60 -3.37 7.95
CA ALA A 35 -9.16 -4.33 6.99
C ALA A 35 -9.49 -5.68 7.64
N LEU A 36 -8.69 -6.13 8.60
CA LEU A 36 -8.94 -7.37 9.36
C LEU A 36 -10.14 -7.26 10.31
N ARG A 37 -10.40 -6.06 10.84
CA ARG A 37 -11.47 -5.82 11.83
C ARG A 37 -12.87 -5.74 11.23
N SER A 38 -13.02 -5.32 9.97
CA SER A 38 -14.35 -5.08 9.38
C SER A 38 -14.39 -5.33 7.89
N ARG A 39 -15.38 -6.11 7.45
CA ARG A 39 -15.63 -6.44 6.04
C ARG A 39 -16.38 -5.36 5.24
N ARG A 40 -16.72 -4.23 5.87
CA ARG A 40 -17.56 -3.17 5.25
C ARG A 40 -16.79 -1.89 4.95
N GLY A 41 -15.53 -1.80 5.37
CA GLY A 41 -14.73 -0.58 5.26
C GLY A 41 -13.89 -0.51 3.99
N ALA A 42 -13.45 0.71 3.67
CA ALA A 42 -12.53 0.97 2.56
C ALA A 42 -11.22 0.15 2.65
N SER A 43 -10.69 -0.07 3.85
CA SER A 43 -9.49 -0.90 4.03
C SER A 43 -9.68 -2.36 3.62
N PHE A 44 -10.82 -2.96 3.97
CA PHE A 44 -11.15 -4.31 3.53
C PHE A 44 -11.31 -4.38 2.02
N ARG A 45 -12.02 -3.40 1.44
CA ARG A 45 -12.16 -3.30 -0.02
C ARG A 45 -10.80 -3.16 -0.72
N LEU A 46 -9.86 -2.45 -0.11
CA LEU A 46 -8.51 -2.33 -0.62
C LEU A 46 -7.78 -3.67 -0.60
N LEU A 47 -7.87 -4.46 0.48
CA LEU A 47 -7.32 -5.83 0.51
C LEU A 47 -7.98 -6.78 -0.49
N GLU A 48 -9.30 -6.69 -0.72
CA GLU A 48 -9.99 -7.49 -1.75
C GLU A 48 -9.47 -7.25 -3.17
N LEU A 49 -8.95 -6.05 -3.43
CA LEU A 49 -8.42 -5.68 -4.75
C LEU A 49 -6.96 -6.07 -4.97
N VAL A 50 -6.28 -6.58 -3.93
CA VAL A 50 -4.91 -7.07 -4.04
C VAL A 50 -4.84 -8.23 -5.05
N GLY A 51 -3.83 -8.22 -5.91
CA GLY A 51 -3.65 -9.22 -6.96
C GLY A 51 -4.54 -9.03 -8.21
N THR A 52 -5.48 -8.07 -8.21
CA THR A 52 -6.36 -7.80 -9.36
C THR A 52 -5.69 -6.98 -10.47
N GLY A 53 -4.49 -6.44 -10.24
CA GLY A 53 -3.77 -5.57 -11.17
C GLY A 53 -4.25 -4.12 -11.22
N ARG A 54 -5.16 -3.72 -10.32
CA ARG A 54 -5.61 -2.31 -10.15
C ARG A 54 -4.52 -1.41 -9.56
N PHE A 55 -3.71 -1.98 -8.69
CA PHE A 55 -2.52 -1.39 -8.08
C PHE A 55 -1.58 -2.53 -7.68
N GLU A 56 -0.38 -2.18 -7.22
CA GLU A 56 0.62 -3.12 -6.73
C GLU A 56 1.04 -2.67 -5.34
N ILE A 57 1.03 -3.59 -4.36
CA ILE A 57 1.55 -3.31 -3.01
C ILE A 57 3.06 -3.28 -3.08
N GLU A 58 3.68 -2.27 -2.49
CA GLU A 58 5.09 -2.21 -2.18
C GLU A 58 5.27 -2.68 -0.74
N LEU A 59 6.14 -3.68 -0.52
CA LEU A 59 6.32 -4.29 0.79
C LEU A 59 7.80 -4.49 1.09
N SER A 60 8.22 -4.12 2.30
CA SER A 60 9.54 -4.42 2.84
C SER A 60 9.43 -5.47 3.95
N VAL A 61 10.55 -6.13 4.27
CA VAL A 61 10.60 -7.09 5.38
C VAL A 61 10.18 -6.43 6.72
N PRO A 62 10.68 -5.23 7.09
CA PRO A 62 10.23 -4.57 8.32
C PRO A 62 8.71 -4.35 8.37
N LEU A 63 8.10 -3.88 7.28
CA LEU A 63 6.66 -3.62 7.25
C LEU A 63 5.84 -4.92 7.33
N ALA A 64 6.30 -6.01 6.68
CA ALA A 64 5.66 -7.31 6.79
C ALA A 64 5.72 -7.87 8.23
N LEU A 65 6.84 -7.70 8.93
CA LEU A 65 6.98 -8.10 10.33
C LEU A 65 6.11 -7.23 11.26
N GLU A 66 5.95 -5.94 10.95
CA GLU A 66 5.02 -5.07 11.69
C GLU A 66 3.57 -5.54 11.50
N TYR A 67 3.18 -5.89 10.27
CA TYR A 67 1.86 -6.48 10.00
C TYR A 67 1.61 -7.76 10.80
N GLU A 68 2.60 -8.65 10.84
CA GLU A 68 2.52 -9.87 11.63
C GLU A 68 2.36 -9.54 13.12
N SER A 69 3.27 -8.73 13.67
CA SER A 69 3.31 -8.34 15.08
C SER A 69 2.01 -7.69 15.54
N VAL A 70 1.57 -6.63 14.83
CA VAL A 70 0.36 -5.90 15.19
C VAL A 70 -0.89 -6.70 14.87
N GLY A 71 -0.91 -7.43 13.74
CA GLY A 71 -2.01 -8.29 13.34
C GLY A 71 -2.30 -9.38 14.37
N ARG A 72 -1.28 -10.13 14.82
CA ARG A 72 -1.44 -11.16 15.87
C ARG A 72 -1.90 -10.56 17.20
N ARG A 73 -1.40 -9.37 17.57
CA ARG A 73 -1.85 -8.67 18.79
C ARG A 73 -3.32 -8.25 18.72
N MET A 74 -3.80 -7.86 17.54
CA MET A 74 -5.17 -7.38 17.32
C MET A 74 -6.15 -8.50 16.94
N LEU A 75 -5.65 -9.69 16.59
CA LEU A 75 -6.44 -10.84 16.18
C LEU A 75 -7.62 -11.16 17.12
N PRO A 76 -7.47 -11.10 18.47
CA PRO A 76 -8.58 -11.33 19.40
C PRO A 76 -9.76 -10.36 19.23
N ASP A 77 -9.54 -9.18 18.64
CA ASP A 77 -10.57 -8.16 18.38
C ASP A 77 -11.19 -8.27 16.97
N THR A 78 -10.92 -9.36 16.26
CA THR A 78 -11.41 -9.62 14.88
C THR A 78 -12.27 -10.88 14.84
N PRO A 79 -13.10 -11.08 13.79
CA PRO A 79 -13.81 -12.33 13.58
C PRO A 79 -12.95 -13.44 12.94
N LEU A 80 -11.63 -13.23 12.79
CA LEU A 80 -10.73 -14.12 12.06
C LEU A 80 -10.10 -15.16 13.00
N THR A 81 -9.84 -16.35 12.46
CA THR A 81 -8.96 -17.32 13.13
C THR A 81 -7.49 -17.00 12.84
N GLU A 82 -6.57 -17.61 13.59
CA GLU A 82 -5.13 -17.51 13.30
C GLU A 82 -4.81 -17.98 11.87
N ALA A 83 -5.44 -19.07 11.43
CA ALA A 83 -5.26 -19.60 10.08
C ALA A 83 -5.77 -18.63 9.00
N ASP A 84 -6.89 -17.93 9.25
CA ASP A 84 -7.38 -16.89 8.33
C ASP A 84 -6.39 -15.73 8.24
N PHE A 85 -5.85 -15.29 9.38
CA PHE A 85 -4.87 -14.22 9.43
C PHE A 85 -3.58 -14.58 8.69
N GLU A 86 -3.02 -15.77 8.95
CA GLU A 86 -1.83 -16.27 8.27
C GLU A 86 -2.06 -16.35 6.75
N ALA A 87 -3.21 -16.87 6.32
CA ALA A 87 -3.56 -16.93 4.90
C ALA A 87 -3.67 -15.53 4.26
N ILE A 88 -4.21 -14.54 4.96
CA ILE A 88 -4.30 -13.16 4.47
C ILE A 88 -2.90 -12.53 4.37
N LEU A 89 -2.07 -12.68 5.41
CA LEU A 89 -0.71 -12.15 5.42
C LEU A 89 0.14 -12.78 4.31
N ASP A 90 0.07 -14.11 4.16
CA ASP A 90 0.73 -14.84 3.09
C ASP A 90 0.28 -14.36 1.71
N TYR A 91 -1.03 -14.14 1.52
CA TYR A 91 -1.56 -13.64 0.26
C TYR A 91 -1.05 -12.23 -0.07
N VAL A 92 -1.00 -11.34 0.92
CA VAL A 92 -0.43 -9.99 0.77
C VAL A 92 1.05 -10.06 0.43
N CYS A 93 1.82 -10.88 1.15
CA CYS A 93 3.25 -11.10 0.89
C CYS A 93 3.49 -11.65 -0.52
N GLN A 94 2.71 -12.63 -0.97
CA GLN A 94 2.82 -13.21 -2.31
C GLN A 94 2.43 -12.24 -3.43
N SER A 95 1.48 -11.34 -3.17
CA SER A 95 0.96 -10.39 -4.15
C SER A 95 1.74 -9.08 -4.23
N ALA A 96 2.63 -8.80 -3.27
CA ALA A 96 3.38 -7.55 -3.20
C ALA A 96 4.66 -7.56 -4.05
N ARG A 97 5.06 -6.37 -4.50
CA ARG A 97 6.41 -6.07 -4.99
C ARG A 97 7.34 -5.86 -3.79
N HIS A 98 8.32 -6.73 -3.65
CA HIS A 98 9.23 -6.68 -2.51
C HIS A 98 10.34 -5.65 -2.74
N ARG A 99 10.58 -4.81 -1.74
CA ARG A 99 11.59 -3.76 -1.77
C ARG A 99 12.57 -3.92 -0.63
N HIS A 100 13.84 -3.88 -0.98
CA HIS A 100 14.90 -3.66 -0.02
C HIS A 100 15.03 -2.17 0.23
N VAL A 101 14.92 -1.78 1.49
CA VAL A 101 15.13 -0.40 1.94
C VAL A 101 16.57 -0.30 2.43
N TYR A 102 17.38 0.49 1.74
CA TYR A 102 18.81 0.65 2.05
C TYR A 102 19.12 1.96 2.78
N TYR A 103 18.12 2.78 3.03
CA TYR A 103 18.27 4.08 3.64
C TYR A 103 17.81 4.03 5.09
N THR A 104 18.51 4.75 5.96
CA THR A 104 18.22 4.80 7.40
C THR A 104 18.28 6.25 7.86
N TRP A 105 17.53 7.15 7.20
CA TRP A 105 17.52 8.59 7.55
C TRP A 105 16.57 8.91 8.72
N ARG A 106 16.44 7.99 9.68
CA ARG A 106 15.56 8.14 10.83
C ARG A 106 16.22 8.94 11.97
N PRO A 107 15.45 9.72 12.76
CA PRO A 107 14.02 10.00 12.57
C PRO A 107 13.76 11.15 11.58
N PHE A 108 12.72 11.05 10.74
CA PHE A 108 12.24 12.15 9.88
C PHE A 108 10.81 12.58 10.20
N LEU A 109 9.91 11.63 10.39
CA LEU A 109 8.51 11.88 10.73
C LEU A 109 8.30 12.17 12.22
N THR A 110 7.11 12.69 12.55
CA THR A 110 6.69 12.96 13.93
C THR A 110 6.63 11.67 14.75
N ASP A 111 6.10 10.59 14.17
CA ASP A 111 6.18 9.24 14.72
C ASP A 111 7.35 8.47 14.05
N PRO A 112 8.44 8.17 14.77
CA PRO A 112 9.56 7.39 14.23
C PRO A 112 9.18 5.97 13.78
N GLY A 113 8.05 5.43 14.25
CA GLY A 113 7.50 4.15 13.78
C GLY A 113 7.08 4.20 12.31
N ASP A 114 6.57 5.35 11.86
CA ASP A 114 6.07 5.56 10.51
C ASP A 114 7.18 5.80 9.47
N ASP A 115 8.40 6.10 9.91
CA ASP A 115 9.53 6.32 9.01
C ASP A 115 9.79 5.13 8.09
N MET A 116 9.55 3.89 8.55
CA MET A 116 9.72 2.71 7.68
C MET A 116 8.72 2.67 6.52
N VAL A 117 7.52 3.21 6.70
CA VAL A 117 6.48 3.31 5.67
C VAL A 117 6.90 4.35 4.64
N LEU A 118 7.41 5.50 5.11
CA LEU A 118 7.94 6.55 4.23
C LEU A 118 9.16 6.09 3.45
N GLU A 119 10.15 5.48 4.12
CA GLU A 119 11.35 4.96 3.47
C GLU A 119 11.02 3.95 2.37
N LEU A 120 10.06 3.06 2.63
CA LEU A 120 9.57 2.12 1.63
C LEU A 120 8.92 2.83 0.44
N ALA A 121 8.09 3.84 0.69
CA ALA A 121 7.47 4.62 -0.38
C ALA A 121 8.52 5.32 -1.26
N VAL A 122 9.57 5.86 -0.66
CA VAL A 122 10.70 6.46 -1.37
C VAL A 122 11.50 5.41 -2.15
N ALA A 123 11.83 4.28 -1.53
CA ALA A 123 12.56 3.18 -2.18
C ALA A 123 11.78 2.57 -3.35
N ALA A 124 10.45 2.66 -3.32
CA ALA A 124 9.57 2.25 -4.41
C ALA A 124 9.40 3.30 -5.53
N GLY A 125 10.15 4.41 -5.49
CA GLY A 125 10.09 5.46 -6.50
C GLY A 125 8.94 6.44 -6.32
N GLY A 126 8.56 6.73 -5.06
CA GLY A 126 7.47 7.65 -4.74
C GLY A 126 6.09 6.98 -4.73
N ALA A 127 6.01 5.73 -4.25
CA ALA A 127 4.73 5.04 -4.11
C ALA A 127 3.76 5.82 -3.20
N THR A 128 2.46 5.70 -3.44
CA THR A 128 1.47 6.39 -2.59
C THR A 128 1.35 5.68 -1.25
N ILE A 129 1.47 6.41 -0.15
CA ILE A 129 1.15 5.91 1.18
C ILE A 129 -0.37 6.00 1.39
N VAL A 130 -0.97 4.87 1.75
CA VAL A 130 -2.39 4.78 2.09
C VAL A 130 -2.51 4.59 3.60
N THR A 131 -2.97 5.63 4.29
CA THR A 131 -3.02 5.71 5.76
C THR A 131 -4.26 6.46 6.25
N PHE A 132 -4.70 6.20 7.49
CA PHE A 132 -5.64 7.08 8.19
C PHE A 132 -4.96 8.29 8.85
N ASN A 133 -3.66 8.19 9.14
CA ASN A 133 -2.89 9.16 9.92
C ASN A 133 -2.10 10.12 9.03
N ARG A 134 -2.79 10.82 8.12
CA ARG A 134 -2.12 11.67 7.12
C ARG A 134 -1.22 12.75 7.72
N ASP A 135 -1.56 13.23 8.91
CA ASP A 135 -0.79 14.27 9.62
C ASP A 135 0.53 13.76 10.19
N ASP A 136 0.70 12.45 10.34
CA ASP A 136 1.97 11.85 10.78
C ASP A 136 3.01 11.84 9.64
N PHE A 137 2.56 11.98 8.38
CA PHE A 137 3.39 11.98 7.17
C PHE A 137 3.64 13.37 6.56
N GLN A 138 3.47 14.45 7.33
CA GLN A 138 3.77 15.80 6.86
C GLN A 138 5.24 15.92 6.43
N GLY A 139 5.51 16.48 5.24
CA GLY A 139 6.86 16.56 4.68
C GLY A 139 7.21 15.44 3.69
N ALA A 140 6.38 14.38 3.58
CA ALA A 140 6.56 13.30 2.61
C ALA A 140 6.60 13.80 1.15
N GLU A 141 5.92 14.91 0.86
CA GLU A 141 5.90 15.54 -0.47
C GLU A 141 7.29 15.98 -0.94
N ARG A 142 8.22 16.25 -0.02
CA ARG A 142 9.62 16.60 -0.32
C ARG A 142 10.36 15.45 -0.99
N PHE A 143 9.90 14.22 -0.79
CA PHE A 143 10.43 13.02 -1.43
C PHE A 143 9.58 12.57 -2.63
N GLY A 144 8.61 13.39 -3.06
CA GLY A 144 7.68 13.02 -4.13
C GLY A 144 6.68 11.94 -3.73
N VAL A 145 6.52 11.68 -2.42
CA VAL A 145 5.59 10.69 -1.89
C VAL A 145 4.24 11.36 -1.66
N ARG A 146 3.19 10.74 -2.21
CA ARG A 146 1.81 11.17 -1.98
C ARG A 146 1.20 10.36 -0.83
N VAL A 147 0.38 11.01 -0.01
CA VAL A 147 -0.32 10.38 1.12
C VAL A 147 -1.83 10.59 0.99
N CYS A 148 -2.63 9.52 1.09
CA CYS A 148 -4.09 9.60 1.03
C CYS A 148 -4.79 8.56 1.92
N THR A 149 -6.09 8.73 2.14
CA THR A 149 -6.90 7.75 2.88
C THR A 149 -7.31 6.57 1.97
N PRO A 150 -7.67 5.41 2.55
CA PRO A 150 -8.17 4.28 1.75
C PRO A 150 -9.34 4.66 0.84
N GLN A 151 -10.31 5.44 1.33
CA GLN A 151 -11.46 5.87 0.54
C GLN A 151 -11.04 6.78 -0.62
N ALA A 152 -10.14 7.74 -0.36
CA ALA A 152 -9.64 8.63 -1.40
C ALA A 152 -8.90 7.84 -2.50
N PHE A 153 -8.07 6.86 -2.11
CA PHE A 153 -7.39 5.98 -3.05
C PHE A 153 -8.37 5.14 -3.88
N LEU A 154 -9.38 4.53 -3.25
CA LEU A 154 -10.40 3.75 -3.96
C LEU A 154 -11.18 4.60 -4.96
N ASN A 155 -11.57 5.83 -4.60
CA ASN A 155 -12.25 6.75 -5.50
C ASN A 155 -11.40 7.06 -6.74
N GLU A 156 -10.09 7.28 -6.57
CA GLU A 156 -9.15 7.58 -7.65
C GLU A 156 -9.01 6.43 -8.65
N ILE A 157 -8.98 5.19 -8.18
CA ILE A 157 -8.89 4.00 -9.05
C ILE A 157 -10.27 3.54 -9.57
N GLY A 158 -11.33 4.32 -9.34
CA GLY A 158 -12.70 4.00 -9.78
C GLY A 158 -13.32 2.79 -9.07
N GLN A 159 -12.92 2.54 -7.81
CA GLN A 159 -13.41 1.46 -6.95
C GLN A 159 -14.08 1.97 -5.66
N GLY A 160 -14.32 3.28 -5.56
CA GLY A 160 -15.06 3.89 -4.47
C GLY A 160 -16.48 3.36 -4.38
N GLN A 161 -16.93 3.02 -3.17
CA GLN A 161 -18.36 2.87 -2.89
C GLN A 161 -18.96 4.26 -2.63
N ALA A 162 -20.19 4.48 -3.09
CA ALA A 162 -20.97 5.69 -2.83
C ALA A 162 -21.40 5.78 -1.36
#